data_AF-X1URZ8-F1
#
_entry.id   AF-X1URZ8-F1
#
_cell.length_a   1.000
_cell.length_b   1.000
_cell.length_c   1.000
_cell.angle_alpha   90.00
_cell.angle_beta   90.00
_cell.angle_gamma   90.00
#
_symmetry.space_group_name_H-M   'P 1'
#
loop_
_entity.id
_entity.type
_entity.pdbx_description
1 polymer ?
#
loop_
_entity_poly.entity_id
_entity_poly.type
_entity_poly.pdbx_seq_one_letter_code
_entity_poly.pdbx_strand_id
1 'polypeptide(L)'
;MTEVINMTVNGITYKITCTGKESLLEILREHLGLTGAKEGCGYGVCGSCTVIVNGEVVTSCTLRGKDKLEGIEVLTIEGLTEKNGELHPIQKSFLETGAVQCGFCTPGIIMRLYGLFT
;
A
#
# COMPACT_ATOMS: atom_id res chain seq x y z
N MET A 1 15.20 10.39 -16.03
CA MET A 1 16.44 9.69 -15.64
C MET A 1 16.05 8.65 -14.61
N THR A 2 16.78 7.55 -14.53
CA THR A 2 16.62 6.58 -13.43
C THR A 2 17.33 7.10 -12.19
N GLU A 3 16.75 6.80 -11.04
CA GLU A 3 17.18 7.26 -9.73
C GLU A 3 17.05 6.11 -8.75
N VAL A 4 17.89 6.11 -7.72
CA VAL A 4 17.83 5.11 -6.65
C VAL A 4 17.22 5.75 -5.42
N ILE A 5 16.24 5.07 -4.84
CA ILE A 5 15.58 5.43 -3.59
C ILE A 5 15.71 4.30 -2.57
N ASN A 6 15.76 4.65 -1.29
CA ASN A 6 15.62 3.69 -0.20
C ASN A 6 14.28 3.91 0.48
N MET A 7 13.56 2.83 0.81
CA MET A 7 12.31 2.90 1.55
C MET A 7 12.11 1.63 2.38
N THR A 8 11.32 1.72 3.44
CA THR A 8 10.93 0.54 4.22
C THR A 8 9.50 0.17 3.86
N VAL A 9 9.25 -1.08 3.47
CA VAL A 9 7.92 -1.59 3.16
C VAL A 9 7.64 -2.82 4.00
N ASN A 10 6.56 -2.79 4.79
CA ASN A 10 6.17 -3.88 5.71
C ASN A 10 7.33 -4.32 6.64
N GLY A 11 8.11 -3.34 7.12
CA GLY A 11 9.26 -3.57 8.01
C GLY A 11 10.54 -4.07 7.31
N ILE A 12 10.56 -4.16 5.97
CA ILE A 12 11.74 -4.57 5.19
C ILE A 12 12.27 -3.36 4.42
N THR A 13 13.57 -3.06 4.55
CA THR A 13 14.21 -1.99 3.79
C THR A 13 14.58 -2.44 2.39
N TYR A 14 14.15 -1.67 1.39
CA TYR A 14 14.42 -1.88 -0.03
C TYR A 14 15.24 -0.74 -0.59
N LYS A 15 16.12 -1.08 -1.54
CA LYS A 15 16.82 -0.13 -2.41
C LYS A 15 16.33 -0.34 -3.83
N ILE A 16 15.62 0.64 -4.37
CA ILE A 16 14.84 0.51 -5.61
C ILE A 16 15.41 1.48 -6.64
N THR A 17 15.63 0.98 -7.86
CA THR A 17 15.97 1.82 -9.01
C THR A 17 14.68 2.09 -9.78
N CYS A 18 14.18 3.32 -9.74
CA CYS A 18 12.96 3.72 -10.42
C CYS A 18 13.20 4.96 -11.28
N THR A 19 12.24 5.29 -12.12
CA THR A 19 12.15 6.59 -12.78
C THR A 19 11.42 7.56 -11.86
N GLY A 20 11.77 8.86 -11.90
CA GLY A 20 11.01 9.88 -11.17
C GLY A 20 9.53 10.03 -11.61
N LYS A 21 9.08 9.26 -12.61
CA LYS A 21 7.70 9.23 -13.08
C LYS A 21 6.88 8.14 -12.41
N GLU A 22 7.47 7.06 -11.91
CA GLU A 22 6.73 5.95 -11.31
C GLU A 22 6.11 6.36 -9.97
N SER A 23 4.89 5.87 -9.73
CA SER A 23 4.19 6.04 -8.46
C SER A 23 4.63 5.01 -7.44
N LEU A 24 4.36 5.32 -6.18
CA LEU A 24 4.46 4.33 -5.11
C LEU A 24 3.64 3.07 -5.46
N LEU A 25 2.47 3.21 -6.08
CA LEU A 25 1.68 2.05 -6.51
C LEU A 25 2.42 1.17 -7.52
N GLU A 26 2.98 1.77 -8.57
CA GLU A 26 3.77 1.04 -9.58
C GLU A 26 5.01 0.39 -8.95
N ILE A 27 5.69 1.10 -8.05
CA ILE A 27 6.85 0.58 -7.32
C ILE A 27 6.46 -0.67 -6.50
N LEU A 28 5.42 -0.57 -5.68
CA LEU A 28 4.96 -1.69 -4.84
C LEU A 28 4.61 -2.92 -5.69
N ARG A 29 3.88 -2.71 -6.79
CA ARG A 29 3.36 -3.80 -7.61
C ARG A 29 4.40 -4.42 -8.52
N GLU A 30 5.11 -3.58 -9.27
CA GLU A 30 5.95 -4.03 -10.40
C GLU A 30 7.40 -4.28 -9.98
N HIS A 31 7.91 -3.56 -8.97
CA HIS A 31 9.28 -3.77 -8.46
C HIS A 31 9.31 -4.73 -7.28
N LEU A 32 8.34 -4.63 -6.37
CA LEU A 32 8.33 -5.42 -5.12
C LEU A 32 7.39 -6.62 -5.16
N GLY A 33 6.54 -6.75 -6.18
CA GLY A 33 5.56 -7.84 -6.29
C GLY A 33 4.43 -7.77 -5.25
N LEU A 34 4.29 -6.65 -4.53
CA LEU A 34 3.23 -6.40 -3.54
C LEU A 34 1.98 -5.92 -4.26
N THR A 35 1.21 -6.88 -4.76
CA THR A 35 0.09 -6.62 -5.66
C THR A 35 -1.25 -6.36 -4.96
N GLY A 36 -1.27 -6.33 -3.63
CA GLY A 36 -2.46 -6.12 -2.82
C GLY A 36 -3.11 -4.76 -3.06
N ALA A 37 -2.33 -3.68 -3.06
CA ALA A 37 -2.78 -2.37 -3.51
C ALA A 37 -3.12 -2.41 -5.02
N LYS A 38 -4.29 -1.88 -5.39
CA LYS A 38 -4.82 -2.00 -6.75
C LYS A 38 -4.89 -0.66 -7.48
N GLU A 39 -4.57 -0.68 -8.77
CA GLU A 39 -4.85 0.44 -9.67
C GLU A 39 -6.30 0.37 -10.15
N GLY A 40 -7.17 1.20 -9.56
CA GLY A 40 -8.57 1.33 -9.98
C GLY A 40 -8.78 2.51 -10.93
N CYS A 41 -8.33 3.71 -10.52
CA CYS A 41 -8.50 4.93 -11.31
C CYS A 41 -7.18 5.62 -11.71
N GLY A 42 -6.09 5.44 -10.96
CA GLY A 42 -4.78 6.05 -11.25
C GLY A 42 -4.63 7.54 -10.88
N TYR A 43 -5.71 8.22 -10.47
CA TYR A 43 -5.71 9.66 -10.13
C TYR A 43 -6.30 9.99 -8.75
N GLY A 44 -6.24 9.05 -7.80
CA GLY A 44 -6.49 9.31 -6.37
C GLY A 44 -7.94 9.29 -5.89
N VAL A 45 -8.92 8.98 -6.75
CA VAL A 45 -10.35 9.05 -6.40
C VAL A 45 -10.90 7.76 -5.79
N CYS A 46 -10.59 6.59 -6.36
CA CYS A 46 -11.26 5.34 -5.97
C CYS A 46 -10.78 4.70 -4.65
N GLY A 47 -9.60 5.07 -4.15
CA GLY A 47 -9.02 4.51 -2.92
C GLY A 47 -8.55 3.05 -2.98
N SER A 48 -8.64 2.35 -4.12
CA SER A 48 -8.21 0.94 -4.22
C SER A 48 -6.70 0.73 -4.02
N CYS A 49 -5.92 1.81 -4.16
CA CYS A 49 -4.48 1.85 -3.98
C CYS A 49 -4.04 2.37 -2.60
N THR A 50 -4.98 2.45 -1.65
CA THR A 50 -4.67 3.02 -0.33
C THR A 50 -3.67 2.16 0.44
N VAL A 51 -2.67 2.83 1.02
CA VAL A 51 -1.62 2.29 1.90
C VAL A 51 -1.39 3.29 3.04
N ILE A 52 -0.62 2.90 4.06
CA ILE A 52 -0.13 3.83 5.08
C ILE A 52 1.29 4.24 4.73
N VAL A 53 1.58 5.55 4.77
CA VAL A 53 2.92 6.11 4.57
C VAL A 53 3.25 6.97 5.78
N ASN A 54 4.32 6.63 6.50
CA ASN A 54 4.74 7.35 7.72
C ASN A 54 3.59 7.56 8.73
N GLY A 55 2.72 6.56 8.89
CA GLY A 55 1.55 6.61 9.77
C GLY A 55 0.30 7.26 9.15
N GLU A 56 0.39 7.89 7.97
CA GLU A 56 -0.74 8.55 7.33
C GLU A 56 -1.37 7.75 6.19
N VAL A 57 -2.67 7.88 6.00
CA VAL A 57 -3.39 7.21 4.91
C VAL A 57 -3.17 7.93 3.57
N VAL A 58 -2.56 7.24 2.60
CA VAL A 58 -2.21 7.80 1.29
C VAL A 58 -2.77 6.98 0.13
N THR A 59 -3.21 7.65 -0.93
CA THR A 59 -3.51 7.03 -2.23
C THR A 59 -2.22 6.89 -3.05
N SER A 60 -1.61 5.71 -3.01
CA SER A 60 -0.25 5.47 -3.54
C SER A 60 -0.07 5.80 -5.03
N CYS A 61 -1.12 5.80 -5.86
CA CYS A 61 -1.01 6.18 -7.28
C CYS A 61 -0.66 7.66 -7.50
N THR A 62 -0.84 8.51 -6.48
CA THR A 62 -0.58 9.96 -6.55
C THR A 62 0.78 10.36 -5.98
N LEU A 63 1.46 9.45 -5.26
CA LEU A 63 2.77 9.69 -4.66
C LEU A 63 3.87 9.30 -5.65
N ARG A 64 4.64 10.28 -6.11
CA ARG A 64 5.68 10.15 -7.15
C ARG A 64 6.85 11.07 -6.82
N GLY A 65 8.01 10.77 -7.39
CA GLY A 65 9.22 11.58 -7.24
C GLY A 65 10.05 11.18 -6.04
N LYS A 66 11.38 11.21 -6.22
CA LYS A 66 12.33 10.79 -5.18
C LYS A 66 12.24 11.60 -3.90
N ASP A 67 11.98 12.89 -4.00
CA ASP A 67 11.78 13.80 -2.86
C ASP A 67 10.66 13.33 -1.93
N LYS A 68 9.65 12.64 -2.46
CA LYS A 68 8.52 12.11 -1.67
C LYS A 68 8.67 10.64 -1.26
N LEU A 69 9.56 9.90 -1.90
CA LEU A 69 9.69 8.44 -1.73
C LEU A 69 10.95 8.03 -0.97
N GLU A 70 11.99 8.87 -0.94
CA GLU A 70 13.20 8.57 -0.20
C GLU A 70 12.93 8.52 1.31
N GLY A 71 13.34 7.44 1.95
CA GLY A 71 13.32 7.26 3.39
C GLY A 71 11.94 6.99 4.01
N ILE A 72 10.88 6.88 3.20
CA ILE A 72 9.54 6.65 3.74
C ILE A 72 9.36 5.23 4.27
N GLU A 73 8.47 5.09 5.23
CA GLU A 73 7.96 3.82 5.73
C GLU A 73 6.55 3.58 5.19
N VAL A 74 6.32 2.41 4.59
CA VAL A 74 5.05 2.03 3.96
C VAL A 74 4.54 0.73 4.57
N LEU A 75 3.26 0.73 4.94
CA LEU A 75 2.52 -0.47 5.31
C LEU A 75 1.43 -0.71 4.28
N THR A 76 1.44 -1.92 3.69
CA THR A 76 0.45 -2.39 2.72
C THR A 76 -0.47 -3.44 3.35
N ILE A 77 -1.48 -3.90 2.59
CA ILE A 77 -2.41 -4.94 3.06
C ILE A 77 -1.69 -6.25 3.42
N GLU A 78 -0.61 -6.58 2.72
CA GLU A 78 0.23 -7.75 2.96
C GLU A 78 0.97 -7.66 4.30
N GLY A 79 1.24 -6.44 4.78
CA GLY A 79 1.90 -6.21 6.07
C GLY A 79 0.96 -6.21 7.28
N LEU A 80 -0.37 -6.26 7.08
CA LEU A 80 -1.33 -6.29 8.18
C LEU A 80 -1.51 -7.68 8.80
N THR A 81 -1.22 -8.74 8.05
CA THR A 81 -1.26 -10.10 8.59
C THR A 81 -0.04 -10.31 9.47
N GLU A 82 -0.25 -10.84 10.68
CA GLU A 82 0.83 -11.13 11.61
C GLU A 82 1.74 -12.27 11.08
N LYS A 83 2.97 -12.36 11.61
CA LYS A 83 3.94 -13.38 11.18
C LYS A 83 3.47 -14.82 11.42
N ASN A 84 2.58 -15.04 12.38
CA ASN A 84 1.95 -16.32 12.67
C ASN A 84 0.79 -16.65 11.70
N GLY A 85 0.45 -15.75 10.78
CA GLY A 85 -0.67 -15.87 9.84
C GLY A 85 -2.01 -15.37 10.37
N GLU A 86 -2.05 -14.82 11.59
CA GLU A 86 -3.28 -14.24 12.14
C GLU A 86 -3.67 -12.97 11.39
N LEU A 87 -4.95 -12.91 11.02
CA LEU A 87 -5.52 -11.75 10.36
C LEU A 87 -5.73 -10.62 11.37
N HIS A 88 -5.42 -9.39 10.95
CA HIS A 88 -5.77 -8.21 11.70
C HIS A 88 -7.29 -8.17 11.97
N PRO A 89 -7.77 -7.67 13.12
CA PRO A 89 -9.20 -7.63 13.44
C PRO A 89 -10.08 -7.03 12.33
N ILE A 90 -9.60 -6.00 11.63
CA ILE A 90 -10.29 -5.40 10.47
C ILE A 90 -10.44 -6.42 9.31
N GLN A 91 -9.38 -7.16 8.96
CA GLN A 91 -9.43 -8.19 7.92
C GLN A 91 -10.42 -9.31 8.32
N LYS A 92 -10.38 -9.74 9.60
CA LYS A 92 -11.27 -10.78 10.14
C LYS A 92 -12.74 -10.36 10.05
N SER A 93 -13.07 -9.12 10.43
CA SER A 93 -14.44 -8.62 10.33
C SER A 93 -14.97 -8.59 8.91
N PHE A 94 -14.13 -8.30 7.90
CA PHE A 94 -14.54 -8.35 6.49
C PHE A 94 -14.94 -9.75 6.04
N LEU A 95 -14.23 -10.78 6.52
CA LEU A 95 -14.56 -12.17 6.24
C LEU A 95 -15.84 -12.61 6.95
N GLU A 96 -15.96 -12.32 8.25
CA GLU A 96 -17.09 -12.76 9.07
C GLU A 96 -18.43 -12.14 8.65
N THR A 97 -18.39 -10.91 8.12
CA THR A 97 -19.58 -10.17 7.70
C THR A 97 -19.92 -10.35 6.22
N GLY A 98 -19.09 -11.06 5.45
CA GLY A 98 -19.26 -11.18 4.00
C GLY A 98 -19.10 -9.85 3.25
N ALA A 99 -18.31 -8.91 3.79
CA ALA A 99 -18.07 -7.59 3.19
C ALA A 99 -17.17 -7.65 1.92
N VAL A 100 -16.70 -8.84 1.55
CA VAL A 100 -15.89 -9.10 0.36
C VAL A 100 -16.77 -9.74 -0.72
N GLN A 101 -16.92 -9.06 -1.85
CA GLN A 101 -17.57 -9.61 -3.06
C GLN A 101 -16.51 -9.95 -4.11
N CYS A 102 -16.24 -9.06 -5.07
CA CYS A 102 -15.17 -9.26 -6.04
C CYS A 102 -13.76 -9.11 -5.43
N GLY A 103 -13.66 -8.47 -4.26
CA GLY A 103 -12.41 -8.29 -3.51
C GLY A 103 -11.47 -7.19 -4.01
N PHE A 104 -11.76 -6.53 -5.14
CA PHE A 104 -10.84 -5.58 -5.74
C PHE A 104 -10.57 -4.34 -4.87
N CYS A 105 -11.61 -3.76 -4.28
CA CYS A 105 -11.48 -2.60 -3.40
C CYS A 105 -11.09 -2.95 -1.96
N THR A 106 -11.21 -4.22 -1.58
CA THR A 106 -11.06 -4.68 -0.19
C THR A 106 -9.72 -4.29 0.43
N PRO A 107 -8.56 -4.45 -0.23
CA PRO A 107 -7.28 -3.97 0.31
C PRO A 107 -7.29 -2.49 0.68
N GLY A 108 -7.74 -1.62 -0.23
CA GLY A 108 -7.75 -0.18 -0.01
C GLY A 108 -8.69 0.25 1.11
N ILE A 109 -9.89 -0.37 1.20
CA ILE A 109 -10.84 -0.09 2.28
C ILE A 109 -10.26 -0.52 3.63
N ILE A 110 -9.64 -1.71 3.71
CA ILE A 110 -9.02 -2.19 4.96
C ILE A 110 -7.91 -1.24 5.40
N MET A 111 -7.03 -0.82 4.50
CA MET A 111 -5.96 0.15 4.84
C MET A 111 -6.53 1.50 5.28
N ARG A 112 -7.64 1.96 4.68
CA ARG A 112 -8.32 3.19 5.09
C ARG A 112 -8.90 3.09 6.50
N LEU A 113 -9.48 1.94 6.85
CA LEU A 113 -9.99 1.68 8.20
C LEU A 113 -8.87 1.51 9.21
N TYR A 114 -7.75 0.89 8.83
CA TYR A 114 -6.58 0.78 9.70
C TYR A 114 -6.11 2.16 10.16
N GLY A 115 -5.90 3.11 9.24
CA GLY A 115 -5.51 4.47 9.61
C GLY A 115 -6.62 5.32 10.25
N LEU A 116 -7.86 4.83 10.35
CA LEU A 116 -8.91 5.47 11.15
C LEU A 116 -8.88 5.00 12.61
N PHE A 117 -8.48 3.75 12.84
CA PHE A 117 -8.52 3.10 14.16
C PHE A 117 -7.16 3.00 14.86
N THR A 118 -6.10 3.55 14.25
CA THR A 118 -4.73 3.61 14.80
C THR A 118 -4.24 5.04 14.77
#